data_AF-A0A5E4PYS0-F1
#
_entry.id   AF-A0A5E4PYS0-F1
#
_cell.length_a   1.000
_cell.length_b   1.000
_cell.length_c   1.000
_cell.angle_alpha   90.00
_cell.angle_beta   90.00
_cell.angle_gamma   90.00
#
_symmetry.space_group_name_H-M   'P 1'
#
loop_
_entity.id
_entity.type
_entity.pdbx_description
1 polymer ?
#
loop_
_entity_poly.entity_id
_entity_poly.type
_entity_poly.pdbx_seq_one_letter_code
_entity_poly.pdbx_strand_id
1 'polypeptide(L)'
;MDRILNAATGIINGEELPKLWLFSGHENNVGAFMSAIRVFYVHQPQYGSTVSLELRKDLVTGRNSFLVVYAPEAGGPDMILPIRGCGGQALCDYETFVSLTREHRLSMTEYIRQCSIPIH
;
A
#
# COMPACT_ATOMS: atom_id res chain seq x y z
N MET A 1 6.25 -0.98 3.72
CA MET A 1 4.90 -1.25 4.26
C MET A 1 4.72 -0.80 5.70
N ASP A 2 5.67 -1.09 6.61
CA ASP A 2 5.48 -0.85 8.06
C ASP A 2 5.01 0.57 8.41
N ARG A 3 5.68 1.60 7.90
CA ARG A 3 5.30 3.01 8.11
C ARG A 3 3.87 3.33 7.65
N ILE A 4 3.41 2.73 6.55
CA ILE A 4 2.06 2.97 5.99
C ILE A 4 0.99 2.32 6.88
N LEU A 5 1.21 1.07 7.30
CA LEU A 5 0.26 0.35 8.15
C LEU A 5 0.19 0.95 9.57
N ASN A 6 1.32 1.40 10.11
CA ASN A 6 1.34 2.10 11.40
C ASN A 6 0.54 3.42 11.30
N ALA A 7 0.72 4.19 10.22
CA ALA A 7 -0.06 5.41 10.00
C ALA A 7 -1.56 5.13 9.84
N ALA A 8 -1.93 4.10 9.08
CA ALA A 8 -3.33 3.69 8.94
C ALA A 8 -3.95 3.29 10.29
N THR A 9 -3.21 2.52 11.10
CA THR A 9 -3.63 2.14 12.46
C THR A 9 -3.83 3.36 13.35
N GLY A 10 -2.89 4.30 13.33
CA GLY A 10 -3.00 5.56 14.11
C GLY A 10 -4.25 6.35 13.71
N ILE A 11 -4.52 6.51 12.42
CA ILE A 11 -5.72 7.20 11.91
C ILE A 11 -7.00 6.49 12.39
N ILE A 12 -7.04 5.16 12.32
CA ILE A 12 -8.19 4.37 12.79
C ILE A 12 -8.41 4.57 14.30
N ASN A 13 -7.33 4.71 15.06
CA ASN A 13 -7.36 4.95 16.50
C ASN A 13 -7.62 6.42 16.89
N GLY A 14 -7.79 7.32 15.91
CA GLY A 14 -8.11 8.73 16.14
C GLY A 14 -6.89 9.65 16.30
N GLU A 15 -5.70 9.20 15.93
CA GLU A 15 -4.51 10.06 15.88
C GLU A 15 -4.60 11.05 14.72
N GLU A 16 -4.17 12.30 14.97
CA GLU A 16 -4.04 13.32 13.93
C GLU A 16 -2.73 13.13 13.16
N LEU A 17 -2.80 12.35 12.08
CA LEU A 17 -1.69 12.13 11.15
C LEU A 17 -1.94 12.82 9.81
N PRO A 18 -0.89 13.07 9.00
CA PRO A 18 -1.07 13.70 7.69
C PRO A 18 -1.99 12.87 6.79
N LYS A 19 -2.95 13.53 6.13
CA LYS A 19 -3.96 12.88 5.26
C LYS A 19 -3.40 12.32 3.94
N LEU A 20 -2.25 12.83 3.50
CA LEU A 20 -1.61 12.44 2.25
C LEU A 20 -0.10 12.31 2.46
N TRP A 21 0.45 11.19 2.00
CA TRP A 21 1.87 10.91 2.04
C TRP A 21 2.33 10.64 0.61
N LEU A 22 3.31 11.40 0.14
CA LEU A 22 3.84 11.29 -1.21
C LEU A 22 5.24 10.68 -1.16
N PHE A 23 5.43 9.61 -1.92
CA PHE A 23 6.70 8.93 -2.06
C PHE A 23 7.12 9.01 -3.53
N SER A 24 8.14 9.81 -3.82
CA SER A 24 8.77 9.81 -5.14
C SER A 24 9.75 8.64 -5.23
N GLY A 25 9.70 7.90 -6.34
CA GLY A 25 10.53 6.73 -6.56
C GLY A 25 10.64 6.38 -8.04
N HIS A 26 11.32 5.27 -8.32
CA HIS A 26 11.54 4.74 -9.66
C HIS A 26 10.52 3.65 -10.01
N GLU A 27 10.52 3.23 -11.27
CA GLU A 27 9.66 2.15 -11.79
C GLU A 27 9.75 0.88 -10.94
N ASN A 28 10.94 0.54 -10.43
CA ASN A 28 11.16 -0.59 -9.53
C ASN A 28 10.48 -0.40 -8.17
N ASN A 29 10.41 0.84 -7.65
CA ASN A 29 9.71 1.11 -6.40
C ASN A 29 8.20 0.97 -6.58
N VAL A 30 7.65 1.50 -7.69
CA VAL A 30 6.23 1.36 -8.04
C VAL A 30 5.87 -0.12 -8.18
N GLY A 31 6.63 -0.87 -8.99
CA GLY A 31 6.41 -2.31 -9.18
C GLY A 31 6.55 -3.11 -7.89
N ALA A 32 7.58 -2.86 -7.09
CA ALA A 32 7.78 -3.53 -5.81
C ALA A 32 6.65 -3.23 -4.81
N PHE A 33 6.17 -1.98 -4.76
CA PHE A 33 5.06 -1.62 -3.89
C PHE A 33 3.75 -2.26 -4.36
N MET A 34 3.45 -2.21 -5.66
CA MET A 34 2.30 -2.93 -6.25
C MET A 34 2.35 -4.43 -5.96
N SER A 35 3.55 -5.02 -5.97
CA SER A 35 3.75 -6.43 -5.64
C SER A 35 3.46 -6.70 -4.17
N ALA A 36 4.01 -5.87 -3.27
CA ALA A 36 3.81 -5.99 -1.84
C ALA A 36 2.34 -5.83 -1.41
N ILE A 37 1.56 -5.01 -2.12
CA ILE A 37 0.11 -4.86 -1.90
C ILE A 37 -0.73 -5.79 -2.81
N ARG A 38 -0.08 -6.75 -3.47
CA ARG A 38 -0.69 -7.87 -4.23
C ARG A 38 -1.54 -7.46 -5.44
N VAL A 39 -1.30 -6.29 -6.03
CA VAL A 39 -1.99 -5.81 -7.25
C VAL A 39 -1.12 -5.87 -8.50
N PHE A 40 0.17 -6.19 -8.37
CA PHE A 40 1.08 -6.20 -9.51
C PHE A 40 0.67 -7.23 -10.57
N TYR A 41 0.74 -6.78 -11.83
CA TYR A 41 0.70 -7.57 -13.04
C TYR A 41 1.93 -7.21 -13.89
N VAL A 42 2.35 -8.10 -14.81
CA VAL A 42 3.57 -7.87 -15.60
C VAL A 42 3.37 -6.69 -16.55
N HIS A 43 4.03 -5.57 -16.24
CA HIS A 43 4.14 -4.39 -17.08
C HIS A 43 5.27 -3.50 -16.55
N GLN A 44 5.67 -2.50 -17.33
CA GLN A 44 6.58 -1.44 -16.89
C GLN A 44 5.76 -0.19 -16.56
N PRO A 45 5.82 0.35 -15.34
CA PRO A 45 5.22 1.64 -15.01
C PRO A 45 5.83 2.74 -15.90
N GLN A 46 4.98 3.53 -16.56
CA GLN A 46 5.48 4.62 -17.42
C GLN A 46 5.92 5.83 -16.59
N TYR A 47 6.59 6.78 -17.24
CA TYR A 47 6.96 8.05 -16.60
C TYR A 47 5.72 8.78 -16.08
N GLY A 48 5.79 9.22 -14.83
CA GLY A 48 4.69 9.90 -14.15
C GLY A 48 3.52 8.99 -13.77
N SER A 49 3.68 7.67 -13.84
CA SER A 49 2.72 6.74 -13.25
C SER A 49 2.64 6.89 -11.74
N THR A 50 1.47 6.59 -11.18
CA THR A 50 1.23 6.66 -9.73
C THR A 50 0.43 5.46 -9.25
N VAL A 51 0.76 4.97 -8.06
CA VAL A 51 -0.03 3.98 -7.35
C VAL A 51 -0.40 4.54 -5.98
N SER A 52 -1.70 4.59 -5.71
CA SER A 52 -2.29 5.12 -4.50
C SER A 52 -2.91 3.99 -3.70
N LEU A 53 -2.53 3.89 -2.42
CA LEU A 53 -3.17 3.02 -1.45
C LEU A 53 -4.00 3.89 -0.51
N GLU A 54 -5.32 3.78 -0.60
CA GLU A 54 -6.25 4.66 0.10
C GLU A 54 -6.93 3.94 1.24
N LEU A 55 -6.84 4.50 2.44
CA LEU A 55 -7.65 4.07 3.58
C LEU A 55 -9.04 4.71 3.48
N ARG A 56 -10.08 3.88 3.42
CA ARG A 56 -11.48 4.27 3.33
C ARG A 56 -12.23 3.81 4.57
N LYS A 57 -13.18 4.61 5.05
CA LYS A 57 -14.10 4.26 6.14
C LYS A 57 -15.54 4.31 5.65
N ASP A 58 -16.26 3.22 5.82
CA ASP A 58 -17.70 3.18 5.62
C ASP A 58 -18.39 4.00 6.72
N LEU A 59 -19.17 5.01 6.33
CA LEU A 59 -19.82 5.92 7.29
C LEU A 59 -21.04 5.31 7.98
N VAL A 60 -21.63 4.27 7.41
CA VAL A 60 -22.80 3.57 7.96
C VAL A 60 -22.34 2.49 8.93
N THR A 61 -21.37 1.66 8.53
CA THR A 61 -20.94 0.51 9.31
C THR A 61 -19.68 0.77 10.13
N GLY A 62 -19.00 1.91 9.90
CA GLY A 62 -17.74 2.26 10.56
C GLY A 62 -16.54 1.40 10.15
N ARG A 63 -16.69 0.51 9.15
CA ARG A 63 -15.65 -0.46 8.75
C ARG A 63 -14.58 0.24 7.93
N ASN A 64 -13.32 -0.13 8.17
CA ASN A 64 -12.18 0.39 7.42
C ASN A 64 -11.76 -0.59 6.32
N SER A 65 -11.34 -0.06 5.19
CA SER A 65 -10.93 -0.85 4.03
C SER A 65 -9.87 -0.11 3.23
N PHE A 66 -9.06 -0.86 2.48
CA PHE A 66 -8.11 -0.32 1.52
C PHE A 66 -8.67 -0.39 0.09
N LEU A 67 -8.44 0.68 -0.67
CA LEU A 67 -8.63 0.73 -2.12
C LEU A 67 -7.27 0.98 -2.77
N VAL A 68 -7.00 0.34 -3.90
CA VAL A 68 -5.81 0.63 -4.71
C VAL A 68 -6.22 1.27 -6.02
N VAL A 69 -5.68 2.46 -6.28
CA VAL A 69 -5.86 3.20 -7.53
C VAL A 69 -4.51 3.28 -8.23
N TYR A 70 -4.48 2.97 -9.52
CA TYR A 70 -3.28 3.00 -10.34
C TYR A 70 -3.51 3.84 -11.60
N ALA A 71 -2.69 4.88 -11.75
CA ALA A 71 -2.60 5.66 -12.98
C ALA A 71 -1.32 5.23 -13.72
N PRO A 72 -1.43 4.49 -14.85
CA PRO A 72 -0.28 3.96 -15.56
C PRO A 72 0.53 5.02 -16.32
N GLU A 73 -0.05 6.19 -16.57
CA GLU A 73 0.53 7.28 -17.35
C GLU A 73 0.23 8.63 -16.69
N ALA A 74 1.09 9.64 -16.91
CA ALA A 74 0.90 10.96 -16.36
C ALA A 74 -0.41 11.61 -16.86
N GLY A 75 -1.36 11.84 -15.95
CA GLY A 75 -2.67 12.41 -16.29
C GLY A 75 -3.59 11.47 -17.07
N GLY A 76 -3.23 10.18 -17.18
CA GLY A 76 -4.05 9.14 -17.80
C GLY A 76 -5.24 8.70 -16.94
N PRO A 77 -6.07 7.76 -17.43
CA PRO A 77 -7.20 7.26 -16.67
C PRO A 77 -6.76 6.45 -15.44
N ASP A 78 -7.43 6.69 -14.32
CA ASP A 78 -7.24 5.92 -13.09
C ASP A 78 -7.91 4.55 -13.19
N MET A 79 -7.22 3.52 -12.69
CA MET A 79 -7.74 2.16 -12.61
C MET A 79 -7.84 1.71 -11.16
N ILE A 80 -8.96 1.11 -10.79
CA ILE A 80 -9.07 0.40 -9.51
C ILE A 80 -8.49 -1.00 -9.69
N LEU A 81 -7.52 -1.36 -8.85
CA LEU A 81 -6.90 -2.68 -8.88
C LEU A 81 -7.36 -3.52 -7.68
N PRO A 82 -8.11 -4.61 -7.91
CA PRO A 82 -8.51 -5.52 -6.84
C PRO A 82 -7.29 -6.19 -6.19
N ILE A 83 -7.25 -6.19 -4.86
CA ILE A 83 -6.17 -6.80 -4.09
C ILE A 83 -6.37 -8.32 -4.10
N ARG A 84 -5.38 -9.06 -4.63
CA ARG A 84 -5.43 -10.52 -4.69
C ARG A 84 -5.50 -11.12 -3.29
N GLY A 85 -6.59 -11.83 -3.00
CA GLY A 85 -6.90 -12.39 -1.68
C GLY A 85 -8.10 -11.74 -1.00
N CYS A 86 -8.65 -10.63 -1.54
CA CYS A 86 -9.82 -9.94 -0.98
C CYS A 86 -11.12 -10.25 -1.75
N GLY A 87 -11.27 -11.48 -2.26
CA GLY A 87 -12.51 -11.92 -2.93
C GLY A 87 -12.85 -11.23 -4.26
N GLY A 88 -11.89 -10.54 -4.89
CA GLY A 88 -12.09 -9.83 -6.15
C GLY A 88 -12.84 -8.50 -6.04
N GLN A 89 -13.11 -8.05 -4.80
CA GLN A 89 -13.75 -6.76 -4.54
C GLN A 89 -12.76 -5.60 -4.72
N ALA A 90 -13.28 -4.42 -5.03
CA ALA A 90 -12.49 -3.20 -5.12
C ALA A 90 -11.95 -2.77 -3.74
N LEU A 91 -12.80 -2.84 -2.71
CA LEU A 91 -12.42 -2.58 -1.32
C LEU A 91 -11.95 -3.86 -0.66
N CYS A 92 -10.77 -3.82 -0.06
CA CYS A 92 -10.28 -4.90 0.79
C CYS A 92 -10.44 -4.53 2.26
N ASP A 93 -11.09 -5.38 3.04
CA ASP A 93 -11.17 -5.22 4.49
C ASP A 93 -9.79 -4.99 5.14
N TYR A 94 -9.73 -4.08 6.11
CA TYR A 94 -8.48 -3.65 6.74
C TYR A 94 -7.68 -4.82 7.33
N GLU A 95 -8.32 -5.66 8.14
CA GLU A 95 -7.65 -6.79 8.81
C GLU A 95 -7.19 -7.83 7.79
N THR A 96 -8.01 -8.07 6.77
CA THR A 96 -7.66 -8.95 5.65
C THR A 96 -6.42 -8.43 4.92
N PHE A 97 -6.35 -7.14 4.61
CA PHE A 97 -5.19 -6.53 3.96
C PHE A 97 -3.92 -6.62 4.83
N VAL A 98 -4.03 -6.32 6.12
CA VAL A 98 -2.90 -6.42 7.07
C VAL A 98 -2.38 -7.85 7.13
N SER A 99 -3.27 -8.85 7.16
CA SER A 99 -2.90 -10.26 7.13
C SER A 99 -2.17 -10.65 5.83
N LEU A 100 -2.72 -10.25 4.67
CA LEU A 100 -2.17 -10.56 3.35
C LEU A 100 -0.81 -9.93 3.06
N THR A 101 -0.50 -8.80 3.73
CA THR A 101 0.74 -8.04 3.51
C THR A 101 1.76 -8.19 4.64
N ARG A 102 1.49 -9.09 5.60
CA ARG A 102 2.29 -9.30 6.81
C ARG A 102 3.77 -9.56 6.53
N GLU A 103 4.08 -10.37 5.52
CA GLU A 103 5.46 -10.74 5.16
C GLU A 103 6.28 -9.55 4.62
N HIS A 104 5.63 -8.49 4.15
CA HIS A 104 6.28 -7.28 3.67
C HIS A 104 6.38 -6.17 4.72
N ARG A 105 5.93 -6.44 5.95
CA ARG A 105 6.03 -5.55 7.11
C ARG A 105 7.34 -5.75 7.86
N LEU A 106 8.45 -5.35 7.23
CA LEU A 106 9.78 -5.37 7.84
C LEU A 106 10.04 -4.07 8.59
N SER A 107 10.41 -4.16 9.87
CA SER A 107 11.02 -3.04 10.59
C SER A 107 12.47 -2.85 10.13
N MET A 108 13.04 -1.67 10.37
CA MET A 108 14.44 -1.41 10.02
C MET A 108 15.40 -2.38 10.71
N THR A 109 15.15 -2.69 11.98
CA THR A 109 15.94 -3.66 12.76
C THR A 109 15.86 -5.05 12.15
N GLU A 110 14.66 -5.49 11.76
CA GLU A 110 14.46 -6.80 11.16
C GLU A 110 15.12 -6.89 9.78
N TYR A 111 15.03 -5.82 8.98
CA TYR A 111 15.70 -5.73 7.69
C TYR A 111 17.23 -5.85 7.83
N ILE A 112 17.84 -5.09 8.75
CA ILE A 112 19.28 -5.17 9.04
C ILE A 112 19.68 -6.60 9.43
N ARG A 113 18.89 -7.24 10.30
CA ARG A 113 19.12 -8.60 10.77
C ARG A 113 19.04 -9.63 9.63
N GLN A 114 17.98 -9.59 8.82
CA GLN A 114 17.78 -10.53 7.72
C GLN A 114 18.82 -10.37 6.62
N CYS A 115 19.24 -9.14 6.33
CA CYS A 115 20.21 -8.85 5.29
C CYS A 115 21.67 -8.84 5.80
N SER A 116 21.91 -9.14 7.08
CA SER A 116 23.25 -9.14 7.70
C SER A 116 24.02 -7.84 7.46
N ILE A 117 23.33 -6.69 7.55
CA ILE A 117 23.93 -5.38 7.29
C ILE A 117 24.78 -4.98 8.51
N PRO A 118 26.07 -4.64 8.33
CA PRO A 118 26.91 -4.15 9.43
C PRO A 118 26.35 -2.84 10.00
N ILE A 119 26.29 -2.74 11.33
CA ILE A 119 25.94 -1.49 12.01
C ILE A 119 27.26 -0.80 12.34
N HIS A 120 27.52 0.34 11.69
CA HIS A 120 28.67 1.21 11.94
C HIS A 120 28.30 2.35 12.88
#